data_AF-A0AA50CKF8-F1
#
_entry.id   AF-A0AA50CKF8-F1
#
_cell.length_a   1.000
_cell.length_b   1.000
_cell.length_c   1.000
_cell.angle_alpha   90.00
_cell.angle_beta   90.00
_cell.angle_gamma   90.00
#
_symmetry.space_group_name_H-M   'P 1'
#
loop_
_entity.id
_entity.type
_entity.pdbx_description
1 polymer ?
#
loop_
_entity_poly.entity_id
_entity_poly.type
_entity_poly.pdbx_seq_one_letter_code
_entity_poly.pdbx_strand_id
1 'polypeptide(L)'
;MKPTTPSPCVLALALTLCGPSAAHADTVFKPGLFVRQTQHWDSKTNGFLPGAEEGEGDGCWQVESVGASEVKMKLVSGVFKPWWADSAIEIGTSDTWFDNEVYRETNPGAAPLSQLRKIFTPVASCG
;
A
#
# COMPACT_ATOMS: atom_id res chain seq x y z
N MET A 1 17.75 35.51 61.17
CA MET A 1 18.12 36.44 60.07
C MET A 1 18.00 35.70 58.74
N LYS A 2 17.72 36.48 57.68
CA LYS A 2 17.20 36.16 56.32
C LYS A 2 18.09 35.24 55.44
N PRO A 3 17.68 34.85 54.21
CA PRO A 3 17.68 33.48 53.68
C PRO A 3 18.55 33.32 52.42
N THR A 4 18.64 32.13 51.82
CA THR A 4 19.00 32.01 50.39
C THR A 4 18.44 30.72 49.76
N THR A 5 17.47 30.86 48.87
CA THR A 5 17.15 29.90 47.78
C THR A 5 18.03 30.27 46.58
N PRO A 6 18.45 29.33 45.71
CA PRO A 6 17.67 28.91 44.53
C PRO A 6 17.88 27.39 44.25
N SER A 7 17.31 26.67 43.29
CA SER A 7 16.42 26.89 42.16
C SER A 7 15.84 25.51 41.79
N PRO A 8 14.62 25.42 41.23
CA PRO A 8 14.05 24.15 40.79
C PRO A 8 14.64 23.75 39.43
N CYS A 9 15.33 22.62 39.35
CA CYS A 9 15.64 21.99 38.08
C CYS A 9 14.37 21.26 37.60
N VAL A 10 13.52 21.99 36.89
CA VAL A 10 12.41 21.40 36.13
C VAL A 10 13.04 20.59 34.99
N LEU A 11 13.20 19.30 35.21
CA LEU A 11 13.57 18.37 34.15
C LEU A 11 12.32 18.14 33.29
N ALA A 12 12.20 18.89 32.21
CA ALA A 12 11.18 18.65 31.19
C ALA A 12 11.51 17.32 30.49
N LEU A 13 10.74 16.28 30.82
CA LEU A 13 10.80 14.99 30.12
C LEU A 13 10.14 15.17 28.75
N ALA A 14 10.96 15.37 27.71
CA ALA A 14 10.49 15.37 26.34
C ALA A 14 10.05 13.95 25.97
N LEU A 15 8.74 13.71 25.93
CA LEU A 15 8.13 12.54 25.32
C LEU A 15 8.29 12.66 23.80
N THR A 16 9.41 12.19 23.25
CA THR A 16 9.52 11.88 21.84
C THR A 16 8.62 10.68 21.53
N LEU A 17 7.39 10.98 21.08
CA LEU A 17 6.54 10.03 20.37
C LEU A 17 7.21 9.68 19.03
N CYS A 18 8.21 8.80 19.07
CA CYS A 18 8.48 7.94 17.93
C CYS A 18 7.29 6.99 17.80
N GLY A 19 6.24 7.46 17.12
CA GLY A 19 5.21 6.56 16.62
C GLY A 19 5.92 5.50 15.76
N PRO A 20 5.57 4.21 15.89
CA PRO A 20 6.12 3.22 14.98
C PRO A 20 5.66 3.60 13.57
N SER A 21 6.60 3.99 12.70
CA SER A 21 6.42 3.74 11.28
C SER A 21 6.31 2.23 11.16
N ALA A 22 5.08 1.72 11.24
CA ALA A 22 4.81 0.33 10.92
C ALA A 22 5.26 0.16 9.47
N ALA A 23 6.42 -0.49 9.30
CA ALA A 23 6.85 -0.93 7.99
C ALA A 23 5.69 -1.78 7.44
N HIS A 24 5.09 -1.33 6.34
CA HIS A 24 4.07 -2.12 5.67
C HIS A 24 4.72 -3.43 5.24
N ALA A 25 4.20 -4.54 5.75
CA ALA A 25 4.66 -5.86 5.35
C ALA A 25 4.21 -6.11 3.90
N ASP A 26 5.13 -6.62 3.08
CA ASP A 26 4.82 -6.99 1.71
C ASP A 26 3.76 -8.10 1.70
N THR A 27 2.76 -7.97 0.82
CA THR A 27 1.73 -8.98 0.57
C THR A 27 2.33 -10.24 -0.04
N VAL A 28 1.84 -11.41 0.41
CA VAL A 28 2.12 -12.70 -0.22
C VAL A 28 0.86 -13.17 -0.92
N PHE A 29 0.81 -13.03 -2.26
CA PHE A 29 -0.35 -13.43 -3.04
C PHE A 29 -0.54 -14.94 -3.05
N LYS A 30 -1.80 -15.38 -2.94
CA LYS A 30 -2.23 -16.77 -3.08
C LYS A 30 -3.69 -16.80 -3.55
N PRO A 31 -4.12 -17.81 -4.31
CA PRO A 31 -5.53 -17.95 -4.71
C PRO A 31 -6.49 -17.85 -3.52
N GLY A 32 -7.60 -17.15 -3.72
CA GLY A 32 -8.63 -16.90 -2.71
C GLY A 32 -8.33 -15.74 -1.75
N LEU A 33 -7.13 -15.16 -1.77
CA LEU A 33 -6.80 -13.99 -0.96
C LEU A 33 -7.58 -12.76 -1.42
N PHE A 34 -8.16 -12.02 -0.48
CA PHE A 34 -8.74 -10.71 -0.75
C PHE A 34 -7.71 -9.62 -0.49
N VAL A 35 -7.63 -8.64 -1.39
CA VAL A 35 -6.68 -7.53 -1.30
C VAL A 35 -7.32 -6.21 -1.71
N ARG A 36 -6.77 -5.11 -1.19
CA ARG A 36 -7.08 -3.74 -1.58
C ARG A 36 -5.80 -2.94 -1.82
N GLN A 37 -5.86 -1.96 -2.70
CA GLN A 37 -4.77 -1.02 -2.85
C GLN A 37 -4.72 -0.07 -1.65
N THR A 38 -3.57 0.03 -1.02
CA THR A 38 -3.32 0.87 0.17
C THR A 38 -2.11 1.79 0.01
N GLN A 39 -1.33 1.56 -1.03
CA GLN A 39 -0.22 2.40 -1.46
C GLN A 39 -0.25 2.50 -2.98
N HIS A 40 0.45 3.48 -3.52
CA HIS A 40 0.83 3.54 -4.93
C HIS A 40 2.33 3.83 -5.03
N TRP A 41 2.91 3.55 -6.18
CA TRP A 41 4.30 3.88 -6.47
C TRP A 41 4.35 5.15 -7.31
N ASP A 42 5.03 6.18 -6.80
CA ASP A 42 5.25 7.42 -7.52
C ASP A 42 6.57 7.35 -8.31
N SER A 43 6.45 7.44 -9.63
CA SER A 43 7.59 7.35 -10.55
C SER A 43 8.54 8.55 -10.44
N LYS A 44 8.06 9.71 -9.99
CA LYS A 44 8.88 10.93 -9.88
C LYS A 44 9.87 10.86 -8.74
N THR A 45 9.46 10.28 -7.62
CA THR A 45 10.30 10.11 -6.42
C THR A 45 10.90 8.71 -6.30
N ASN A 46 10.48 7.77 -7.17
CA ASN A 46 10.76 6.35 -7.06
C ASN A 46 10.41 5.79 -5.66
N GLY A 47 9.29 6.25 -5.11
CA GLY A 47 8.87 5.99 -3.74
C GLY A 47 7.47 5.38 -3.66
N PHE A 48 7.20 4.64 -2.59
CA PHE A 48 5.84 4.20 -2.25
C PHE A 48 5.17 5.25 -1.37
N LEU A 49 4.02 5.74 -1.79
CA LEU A 49 3.23 6.73 -1.07
C LEU A 49 1.97 6.07 -0.49
N PRO A 50 1.49 6.56 0.68
CA PRO A 50 0.27 6.04 1.28
C PRO A 50 -0.96 6.40 0.43
N GLY A 51 -1.94 5.49 0.42
CA GLY A 51 -3.16 5.61 -0.37
C GLY A 51 -3.01 5.03 -1.78
N ALA A 52 -4.13 4.56 -2.35
CA ALA A 52 -4.18 4.19 -3.76
C ALA A 52 -4.25 5.43 -4.66
N GLU A 53 -4.06 5.24 -5.96
CA GLU A 53 -4.38 6.26 -6.97
C GLU A 53 -5.86 6.64 -6.93
N GLU A 54 -6.18 7.85 -7.42
CA GLU A 54 -7.55 8.35 -7.47
C GLU A 54 -8.45 7.38 -8.26
N GLY A 55 -9.59 6.99 -7.66
CA GLY A 55 -10.55 6.07 -8.26
C GLY A 55 -10.20 4.58 -8.10
N GLU A 56 -9.04 4.23 -7.54
CA GLU A 56 -8.60 2.83 -7.43
C GLU A 56 -8.75 2.22 -6.03
N GLY A 57 -8.76 3.05 -4.98
CA GLY A 57 -8.64 2.59 -3.59
C GLY A 57 -9.82 1.80 -3.02
N ASP A 58 -11.03 1.97 -3.58
CA ASP A 58 -12.22 1.29 -3.10
C ASP A 58 -12.37 -0.13 -3.68
N GLY A 59 -11.64 -0.43 -4.75
CA GLY A 59 -11.67 -1.74 -5.41
C GLY A 59 -11.15 -2.85 -4.51
N CYS A 60 -11.99 -3.85 -4.25
CA CYS A 60 -11.61 -5.05 -3.52
C CYS A 60 -11.51 -6.24 -4.46
N TRP A 61 -10.34 -6.87 -4.46
CA TRP A 61 -9.97 -7.89 -5.42
C TRP A 61 -9.78 -9.24 -4.75
N GLN A 62 -10.21 -10.32 -5.42
CA GLN A 62 -9.90 -11.69 -5.04
C GLN A 62 -8.85 -12.26 -6.01
N VAL A 63 -7.75 -12.79 -5.48
CA VAL A 63 -6.72 -13.45 -6.28
C VAL A 63 -7.27 -14.76 -6.84
N GLU A 64 -7.23 -14.93 -8.16
CA GLU A 64 -7.62 -16.16 -8.87
C GLU A 64 -6.41 -17.07 -9.07
N SER A 65 -5.29 -16.53 -9.55
CA SER A 65 -4.05 -17.27 -9.79
C SER A 65 -2.81 -16.37 -9.65
N VAL A 66 -1.66 -16.99 -9.35
CA VAL A 66 -0.38 -16.30 -9.21
C VAL A 66 0.61 -16.94 -10.18
N GLY A 67 1.10 -16.15 -11.13
CA GLY A 67 2.17 -16.51 -12.05
C GLY A 67 3.54 -16.08 -11.52
N ALA A 68 4.58 -16.31 -12.32
CA ALA A 68 5.95 -15.90 -11.95
C ALA A 68 6.13 -14.38 -11.88
N SER A 69 5.43 -13.64 -12.73
CA SER A 69 5.55 -12.18 -12.88
C SER A 69 4.20 -11.46 -12.98
N GLU A 70 3.09 -12.17 -12.76
CA GLU A 70 1.75 -11.62 -12.84
C GLU A 70 0.83 -12.26 -11.81
N VAL A 71 -0.27 -11.58 -11.49
CA VAL A 71 -1.33 -12.08 -10.61
C VAL A 71 -2.66 -11.80 -11.29
N LYS A 72 -3.45 -12.85 -11.52
CA LYS A 72 -4.82 -12.67 -12.00
C LYS A 72 -5.75 -12.45 -10.81
N MET A 73 -6.53 -11.38 -10.86
CA MET A 73 -7.45 -11.01 -9.79
C MET A 73 -8.83 -10.66 -10.35
N LYS A 74 -9.87 -10.97 -9.59
CA LYS A 74 -11.26 -10.61 -9.89
C LYS A 74 -11.72 -9.48 -9.00
N LEU A 75 -12.30 -8.42 -9.58
CA LEU A 75 -12.95 -7.37 -8.80
C LEU A 75 -14.23 -7.95 -8.18
N VAL A 76 -14.31 -8.01 -6.85
CA VAL A 76 -15.45 -8.63 -6.16
C VAL A 76 -16.36 -7.62 -5.47
N SER A 77 -15.85 -6.43 -5.13
CA SER A 77 -16.67 -5.34 -4.59
C SER A 77 -15.96 -3.98 -4.75
N GLY A 78 -16.69 -2.91 -4.44
CA GLY A 78 -16.18 -1.55 -4.50
C GLY A 78 -16.20 -0.95 -5.90
N VAL A 79 -15.64 0.26 -6.01
CA VAL A 79 -15.50 0.98 -7.28
C VAL A 79 -14.02 1.02 -7.64
N PHE A 80 -13.71 0.59 -8.86
CA PHE A 80 -12.37 0.69 -9.43
C PHE A 80 -12.46 1.40 -10.78
N LYS A 81 -11.94 2.63 -10.85
CA LYS A 81 -11.90 3.45 -12.05
C LYS A 81 -10.48 4.01 -12.22
N PRO A 82 -9.59 3.30 -12.91
CA PRO A 82 -8.26 3.81 -13.19
C PRO A 82 -8.35 4.99 -14.18
N TRP A 83 -7.34 5.86 -14.16
CA TRP A 83 -7.34 7.11 -14.93
C TRP A 83 -7.49 6.93 -16.45
N TRP A 84 -7.12 5.77 -16.99
CA TRP A 84 -7.20 5.45 -18.41
C TRP A 84 -8.57 4.87 -18.82
N ALA A 85 -9.42 4.52 -17.87
CA ALA A 85 -10.74 3.95 -18.16
C ALA A 85 -11.81 5.04 -18.23
N ASP A 86 -12.63 4.99 -19.29
CA ASP A 86 -13.76 5.91 -19.47
C ASP A 86 -14.83 5.73 -18.37
N SER A 87 -15.00 4.50 -17.88
CA SER A 87 -15.95 4.14 -16.83
C SER A 87 -15.31 3.23 -15.77
N ALA A 88 -15.97 3.11 -14.62
CA ALA A 88 -15.57 2.14 -13.60
C ALA A 88 -15.65 0.71 -14.17
N ILE A 89 -14.69 -0.12 -13.78
CA ILE A 89 -14.64 -1.53 -14.13
C ILE A 89 -15.79 -2.26 -13.41
N GLU A 90 -16.50 -3.12 -14.15
CA GLU A 90 -17.63 -3.86 -13.61
C GLU A 90 -17.19 -4.91 -12.58
N ILE A 91 -17.95 -5.03 -11.49
CA ILE A 91 -17.78 -6.11 -10.52
C ILE A 91 -17.94 -7.45 -11.24
N GLY A 92 -17.05 -8.38 -10.94
CA GLY A 92 -16.98 -9.69 -11.57
C GLY A 92 -15.94 -9.79 -12.68
N THR A 93 -15.42 -8.65 -13.15
CA THR A 93 -14.33 -8.61 -14.14
C THR A 93 -13.04 -9.14 -13.53
N SER A 94 -12.35 -10.02 -14.26
CA SER A 94 -10.99 -10.43 -13.95
C SER A 94 -10.00 -9.64 -14.78
N ASP A 95 -8.89 -9.27 -14.15
CA ASP A 95 -7.77 -8.60 -14.79
C ASP A 95 -6.43 -9.22 -14.36
N THR A 96 -5.41 -9.09 -15.20
CA THR A 96 -4.05 -9.57 -14.94
C THR A 96 -3.17 -8.39 -14.54
N TRP A 97 -2.72 -8.42 -13.30
CA TRP A 97 -1.86 -7.40 -12.71
C TRP A 97 -0.39 -7.83 -12.79
N PHE A 98 0.49 -6.88 -13.07
CA PHE A 98 1.95 -7.05 -13.09
C PHE A 98 2.64 -5.78 -12.60
N ASP A 99 3.91 -5.87 -12.20
CA ASP A 99 4.67 -4.68 -11.85
C ASP A 99 4.77 -3.75 -13.08
N ASN A 100 4.53 -2.46 -12.85
CA ASN A 100 4.61 -1.41 -13.86
C ASN A 100 5.98 -1.44 -14.56
N GLU A 101 5.99 -1.23 -15.88
CA GLU A 101 7.20 -1.28 -16.68
C GLU A 101 8.26 -0.26 -16.21
N VAL A 102 7.84 0.98 -15.96
CA VAL A 102 8.74 2.04 -15.49
C VAL A 102 9.30 1.72 -14.09
N TYR A 103 8.50 1.08 -13.23
CA TYR A 103 8.99 0.59 -11.93
C TYR A 103 10.13 -0.43 -12.12
N ARG A 104 9.94 -1.40 -13.02
CA ARG A 104 10.93 -2.45 -13.30
C ARG A 104 12.22 -1.89 -13.90
N GLU A 105 12.11 -0.91 -14.79
CA GLU A 105 13.27 -0.22 -15.38
C GLU A 105 14.05 0.59 -14.34
N THR A 106 13.35 1.28 -13.44
CA THR A 106 13.96 2.12 -12.40
C THR A 106 14.55 1.31 -11.25
N ASN A 107 14.09 0.06 -11.07
CA ASN A 107 14.51 -0.83 -9.99
C ASN A 107 15.09 -2.16 -10.53
N PRO A 108 16.20 -2.11 -11.29
CA PRO A 108 16.79 -3.31 -11.88
C PRO A 108 17.32 -4.24 -10.78
N GLY A 109 16.75 -5.44 -10.68
CA GLY A 109 17.06 -6.42 -9.64
C GLY A 109 16.00 -6.53 -8.54
N ALA A 110 14.94 -5.72 -8.60
CA ALA A 110 13.76 -5.96 -7.78
C ALA A 110 13.17 -7.35 -8.08
N ALA A 111 12.71 -8.04 -7.04
CA ALA A 111 12.09 -9.35 -7.20
C ALA A 111 10.78 -9.24 -8.00
N PRO A 112 10.36 -10.27 -8.76
CA PRO A 112 9.08 -10.24 -9.44
C PRO A 112 7.92 -9.98 -8.47
N LEU A 113 6.98 -9.15 -8.92
CA LEU A 113 5.79 -8.71 -8.18
C LEU A 113 6.10 -7.79 -7.00
N SER A 114 7.32 -7.29 -6.83
CA SER A 114 7.69 -6.52 -5.62
C SER A 114 6.94 -5.20 -5.50
N GLN A 115 6.51 -4.59 -6.60
CA GLN A 115 5.64 -3.41 -6.55
C GLN A 115 4.24 -3.83 -6.11
N LEU A 116 3.67 -4.84 -6.77
CA LEU A 116 2.31 -5.31 -6.43
C LEU A 116 2.19 -5.72 -4.97
N ARG A 117 3.20 -6.40 -4.43
CA ARG A 117 3.23 -6.84 -3.03
C ARG A 117 3.25 -5.66 -2.04
N LYS A 118 3.70 -4.47 -2.46
CA LYS A 118 3.68 -3.27 -1.62
C LYS A 118 2.39 -2.48 -1.74
N ILE A 119 1.86 -2.35 -2.97
CA ILE A 119 0.65 -1.53 -3.20
C ILE A 119 -0.60 -2.20 -2.65
N PHE A 120 -0.68 -3.53 -2.72
CA PHE A 120 -1.81 -4.29 -2.20
C PHE A 120 -1.57 -4.69 -0.75
N THR A 121 -2.62 -4.61 0.07
CA THR A 121 -2.68 -5.15 1.43
C THR A 121 -3.77 -6.22 1.53
N PRO A 122 -3.54 -7.33 2.26
CA PRO A 122 -4.56 -8.36 2.47
C PRO A 122 -5.70 -7.86 3.35
N VAL A 123 -6.93 -8.22 3.01
CA VAL A 123 -8.12 -7.97 3.84
C VAL A 123 -8.83 -9.29 4.15
N ALA A 124 -9.54 -9.35 5.28
CA ALA A 124 -10.21 -10.57 5.72
C ALA A 124 -11.40 -10.95 4.80
N SER A 125 -12.10 -9.95 4.29
CA SER A 125 -13.20 -10.08 3.35
C SER A 125 -13.36 -8.78 2.56
N CYS A 126 -14.10 -8.85 1.46
CA CYS A 126 -14.42 -7.69 0.62
C CYS A 126 -15.76 -7.02 0.96
N GLY A 127 -16.38 -7.39 2.08
CA GLY A 127 -17.75 -6.98 2.43
C GLY A 127 -18.78 -7.90 1.80
#